data_AF-G4ZT75-F1
#
_entry.id   AF-G4ZT75-F1
#
_cell.length_a   1.000
_cell.length_b   1.000
_cell.length_c   1.000
_cell.angle_alpha   90.00
_cell.angle_beta   90.00
_cell.angle_gamma   90.00
#
_symmetry.space_group_name_H-M   'P 1'
#
loop_
_entity.id
_entity.type
_entity.pdbx_description
1 polymer ?
#
loop_
_entity_poly.entity_id
_entity_poly.type
_entity_poly.pdbx_seq_one_letter_code
_entity_poly.pdbx_strand_id
1 'polypeptide(L)'
;MAKLTGTSNYKVNEVRRLLVLVAKYLPLGKDEWERLASHFNANRGRGIAERDYESLRRKFMVLYSTRKPMGVQAMPPHIKEGKLLKKAIDDKANVVMMLMMREENERKAEARRMEEAQRRRDELAAREARYLADKAEAVERWRQEKVEIEERARRDKEEARARTQELLLLIGALTNKD
;
A
#
# COMPACT_ATOMS: atom_id res chain seq x y z
N MET A 1 3.45 19.45 -47.04
CA MET A 1 3.09 20.36 -45.93
C MET A 1 4.36 21.06 -45.45
N ALA A 2 4.52 22.34 -45.79
CA ALA A 2 5.72 23.10 -45.44
C ALA A 2 5.64 23.55 -43.97
N LYS A 3 6.64 23.18 -43.16
CA LYS A 3 6.82 23.73 -41.81
C LYS A 3 7.24 25.19 -41.96
N LEU A 4 6.28 26.09 -41.73
CA LEU A 4 6.50 27.52 -41.77
C LEU A 4 7.40 27.93 -40.61
N THR A 5 8.51 28.57 -41.01
CA THR A 5 9.04 29.81 -40.47
C THR A 5 9.72 29.78 -39.10
N GLY A 6 10.94 30.32 -39.13
CA GLY A 6 11.89 30.34 -38.03
C GLY A 6 11.35 31.00 -36.76
N THR A 7 11.98 30.58 -35.67
CA THR A 7 11.81 31.07 -34.31
C THR A 7 11.69 32.59 -34.28
N SER A 8 10.47 33.11 -34.16
CA SER A 8 10.25 34.52 -33.85
C SER A 8 10.95 34.80 -32.51
N ASN A 9 12.05 35.56 -32.56
CA ASN A 9 12.87 35.87 -31.40
C ASN A 9 11.99 36.46 -30.30
N TYR A 10 11.95 35.80 -29.13
CA TYR A 10 11.25 36.32 -27.96
C TYR A 10 11.78 37.71 -27.61
N LYS A 11 10.88 38.71 -27.58
CA LYS A 11 11.20 40.06 -27.11
C LYS A 11 11.52 40.03 -25.61
N VAL A 12 12.27 41.02 -25.13
CA VAL A 12 12.63 41.12 -23.69
C VAL A 12 11.40 41.09 -22.78
N ASN A 13 10.30 41.74 -23.19
CA ASN A 13 9.03 41.73 -22.45
C ASN A 13 8.37 40.35 -22.41
N GLU A 14 8.45 39.58 -23.50
CA GLU A 14 7.97 38.19 -23.54
C GLU A 14 8.80 37.29 -22.63
N VAL A 15 10.13 37.48 -22.60
CA VAL A 15 11.02 36.76 -21.68
C VAL A 15 10.72 37.09 -20.22
N ARG A 16 10.53 38.37 -19.89
CA ARG A 16 10.15 38.80 -18.53
C ARG A 16 8.80 38.21 -18.12
N ARG A 17 7.80 38.25 -19.01
CA ARG A 17 6.48 37.64 -18.75
C ARG A 17 6.59 36.14 -18.53
N LEU A 18 7.40 35.44 -19.33
CA LEU A 18 7.66 34.01 -19.14
C LEU A 18 8.27 33.74 -17.77
N LEU A 19 9.30 34.48 -17.36
CA LEU A 19 9.95 34.30 -16.05
C LEU A 19 8.98 34.55 -14.89
N VAL A 20 8.15 35.60 -14.96
CA VAL A 20 7.11 35.88 -13.95
C VAL A 20 6.12 34.71 -13.82
N LEU A 21 5.67 34.15 -14.93
CA LEU A 21 4.74 33.02 -14.90
C LEU A 21 5.42 31.73 -14.42
N VAL A 22 6.67 31.48 -14.80
CA VAL A 22 7.44 30.35 -14.28
C VAL A 22 7.66 30.49 -12.78
N ALA A 23 7.96 31.69 -12.28
CA ALA A 23 8.08 31.98 -10.85
C ALA A 23 6.78 31.71 -10.10
N LYS A 24 5.64 32.04 -10.71
CA LYS A 24 4.31 31.83 -10.11
C LYS A 24 3.91 30.35 -10.04
N TYR A 25 4.13 29.60 -11.13
CA TYR A 25 3.61 28.23 -11.23
C TYR A 25 4.63 27.14 -10.87
N LEU A 26 5.93 27.41 -11.02
CA LEU A 26 7.02 26.44 -10.88
C LEU A 26 6.65 25.09 -11.56
N PRO A 27 6.45 25.09 -12.90
CA PRO A 27 5.85 23.98 -13.60
C PRO A 27 6.76 22.74 -13.59
N LEU A 28 6.26 21.66 -13.01
CA LEU A 28 6.86 20.33 -12.92
C LEU A 28 6.47 19.45 -14.12
N GLY A 29 5.22 19.56 -14.58
CA GLY A 29 4.61 18.67 -15.57
C GLY A 29 3.95 19.38 -16.75
N LYS A 30 3.51 18.60 -17.74
CA LYS A 30 2.86 19.08 -18.96
C LYS A 30 1.67 19.98 -18.66
N ASP A 31 0.76 19.56 -17.80
CA ASP A 31 -0.47 20.29 -17.48
C ASP A 31 -0.18 21.67 -16.86
N GLU A 32 0.85 21.77 -16.01
CA GLU A 32 1.28 23.06 -15.44
C GLU A 32 1.91 23.97 -16.50
N TRP A 33 2.62 23.41 -17.48
CA TRP A 33 3.13 24.16 -18.63
C TRP A 33 2.01 24.62 -19.57
N GLU A 34 0.99 23.79 -19.82
CA GLU A 34 -0.20 24.16 -20.59
C GLU A 34 -0.96 25.29 -19.89
N ARG A 35 -1.18 25.17 -18.57
CA ARG A 35 -1.78 26.23 -17.76
C ARG A 35 -0.96 27.53 -17.83
N LEU A 36 0.36 27.43 -17.74
CA LEU A 36 1.25 28.59 -17.92
C LEU A 36 1.07 29.23 -19.30
N ALA A 37 0.99 28.41 -20.36
CA ALA A 37 0.79 28.88 -21.72
C ALA A 37 -0.56 29.60 -21.89
N SER A 38 -1.64 29.10 -21.29
CA SER A 38 -2.93 29.80 -21.26
C SER A 38 -2.81 31.20 -20.66
N HIS A 39 -2.11 31.34 -19.53
CA HIS A 39 -1.89 32.65 -18.88
C HIS A 39 -0.93 33.55 -19.68
N PHE A 40 0.01 32.96 -20.41
CA PHE A 40 0.89 33.69 -21.32
C PHE A 40 0.11 34.26 -22.51
N ASN A 41 -0.83 33.51 -23.06
CA ASN A 41 -1.62 33.92 -24.23
C ASN A 41 -2.83 34.81 -23.88
N ALA A 42 -3.27 34.85 -22.62
CA ALA A 42 -4.47 35.59 -22.20
C ALA A 42 -4.47 37.12 -22.45
N ASN A 43 -3.29 37.77 -22.51
CA ASN A 43 -3.18 39.23 -22.73
C ASN A 43 -2.52 39.55 -24.08
N ARG A 44 -2.84 38.77 -25.10
CA ARG A 44 -2.28 38.88 -26.46
C ARG A 44 -3.15 39.83 -27.29
N GLY A 45 -2.52 40.74 -28.03
CA GLY A 45 -3.22 41.60 -29.00
C GLY A 45 -3.91 40.76 -30.08
N ARG A 46 -5.06 41.22 -30.60
CA ARG A 46 -5.75 40.54 -31.72
C ARG A 46 -4.76 40.37 -32.89
N GLY A 47 -4.55 39.13 -33.32
CA GLY A 47 -3.70 38.79 -34.47
C GLY A 47 -2.28 38.26 -34.19
N ILE A 48 -1.77 38.29 -32.94
CA ILE A 48 -0.38 37.86 -32.64
C ILE A 48 -0.30 36.35 -32.39
N ALA A 49 0.03 35.45 -33.31
CA ALA A 49 0.00 33.97 -33.10
C ALA A 49 0.31 33.43 -31.68
N GLU A 50 -0.49 32.47 -31.20
CA GLU A 50 -0.35 31.89 -29.86
C GLU A 50 0.99 31.17 -29.68
N ARG A 51 1.52 31.21 -28.46
CA ARG A 51 2.71 30.43 -28.10
C ARG A 51 2.27 29.11 -27.50
N ASP A 52 2.72 28.03 -28.13
CA ASP A 52 2.56 26.68 -27.59
C ASP A 52 3.41 26.49 -26.33
N TYR A 53 2.95 25.63 -25.41
CA TYR A 53 3.64 25.38 -24.15
C TYR A 53 5.05 24.81 -24.36
N GLU A 54 5.28 24.00 -25.41
CA GLU A 54 6.63 23.48 -25.70
C GLU A 54 7.56 24.61 -26.13
N SER A 55 7.05 25.61 -26.86
CA SER A 55 7.84 26.76 -27.28
C SER A 55 8.30 27.60 -26.08
N LEU A 56 7.43 27.78 -25.09
CA LEU A 56 7.72 28.50 -23.85
C LEU A 56 8.70 27.72 -22.97
N ARG A 57 8.48 26.41 -22.81
CA ARG A 57 9.37 25.51 -22.09
C ARG A 57 10.76 25.47 -22.72
N ARG A 58 10.85 25.35 -24.05
CA ARG A 58 12.12 25.35 -24.79
C ARG A 58 12.85 26.68 -24.62
N LYS A 59 12.12 27.81 -24.66
CA LYS A 59 12.73 29.12 -24.38
C LYS A 59 13.27 29.21 -22.95
N PHE A 60 12.50 28.78 -21.96
CA PHE A 60 12.95 28.74 -20.57
C PHE A 60 14.18 27.83 -20.40
N MET A 61 14.20 26.68 -21.07
CA MET A 61 15.34 25.78 -21.12
C MET A 61 16.61 26.47 -21.59
N VAL A 62 16.53 27.23 -22.68
CA VAL A 62 17.68 28.02 -23.16
C VAL A 62 18.14 29.04 -22.10
N LEU A 63 17.22 29.72 -21.41
CA LEU A 63 17.56 30.72 -20.38
C LEU A 63 18.39 30.12 -19.24
N TYR A 64 17.94 29.02 -18.64
CA TYR A 64 18.67 28.43 -17.51
C TYR A 64 19.90 27.63 -17.95
N SER A 65 19.93 27.12 -19.18
CA SER A 65 21.05 26.31 -19.71
C SER A 65 22.19 27.17 -20.27
N THR A 66 21.96 28.46 -20.49
CA THR A 66 23.00 29.40 -20.95
C THR A 66 24.20 29.34 -20.01
N ARG A 67 25.39 29.06 -20.58
CA ARG A 67 26.63 28.96 -19.80
C ARG A 67 26.97 30.31 -19.18
N LYS A 68 27.59 30.30 -17.99
CA LYS A 68 28.14 31.52 -17.40
C LYS A 68 29.17 32.08 -18.39
N PRO A 69 29.10 33.36 -18.79
CA PRO A 69 30.20 33.97 -19.54
C PRO A 69 31.47 33.83 -18.71
N MET A 70 32.52 33.24 -19.27
CA MET A 70 33.85 33.26 -18.65
C MET A 70 34.51 34.57 -19.08
N GLY A 71 34.75 35.45 -18.11
CA GLY A 71 35.23 36.83 -18.30
C GLY A 71 34.44 37.80 -17.44
N VAL A 72 35.01 38.97 -17.14
CA VAL A 72 34.54 40.01 -16.19
C VAL A 72 33.16 40.64 -16.55
N GLN A 73 32.39 40.04 -17.47
CA GLN A 73 31.01 40.46 -17.74
C GLN A 73 30.04 39.79 -16.77
N ALA A 74 29.32 40.61 -16.00
CA ALA A 74 28.24 40.16 -15.14
C ALA A 74 27.15 39.41 -15.95
N MET A 75 26.64 38.30 -15.39
CA MET A 75 25.58 37.52 -16.02
C MET A 75 24.32 38.37 -16.25
N PRO A 76 23.70 38.33 -17.44
CA PRO A 76 22.46 39.08 -17.69
C PRO A 76 21.35 38.73 -16.68
N PRO A 77 20.57 39.72 -16.17
CA PRO A 77 19.59 39.49 -15.09
C PRO A 77 18.58 38.37 -15.36
N HIS A 78 18.07 38.29 -16.60
CA HIS A 78 17.09 37.27 -17.01
C HIS A 78 17.66 35.84 -17.06
N ILE A 79 18.98 35.68 -17.28
CA ILE A 79 19.67 34.38 -17.23
C ILE A 79 19.87 33.94 -15.77
N LYS A 80 20.26 34.88 -14.89
CA LYS A 80 20.37 34.63 -13.45
C LYS A 80 19.02 34.20 -12.87
N GLU A 81 17.96 34.93 -13.21
CA GLU A 81 16.59 34.62 -12.80
C GLU A 81 16.14 33.25 -13.33
N GLY A 82 16.37 32.95 -14.62
CA GLY A 82 16.06 31.63 -15.18
C GLY A 82 16.72 30.47 -14.43
N LYS A 83 17.99 30.63 -14.02
CA LYS A 83 18.70 29.62 -13.21
C LYS A 83 18.13 29.48 -11.80
N LEU A 84 17.79 30.60 -11.14
CA LEU A 84 17.16 30.58 -9.82
C LEU A 84 15.79 29.89 -9.88
N LEU A 85 15.00 30.16 -10.92
CA LEU A 85 13.71 29.52 -11.14
C LEU A 85 13.86 28.03 -11.45
N LYS A 86 14.89 27.62 -12.20
CA LYS A 86 15.19 26.20 -12.39
C LYS A 86 15.47 25.51 -11.06
N LYS A 87 16.27 26.12 -10.19
CA LYS A 87 16.52 25.60 -8.84
C LYS A 87 15.21 25.51 -8.03
N ALA A 88 14.37 26.53 -8.06
CA ALA A 88 13.08 26.51 -7.36
C ALA A 88 12.13 25.40 -7.87
N ILE A 89 12.13 25.13 -9.17
CA ILE A 89 11.38 24.00 -9.76
C ILE A 89 11.94 22.67 -9.24
N ASP A 90 13.26 22.52 -9.19
CA ASP A 90 13.90 21.30 -8.68
C ASP A 90 13.64 21.10 -7.18
N ASP A 91 13.70 22.18 -6.39
CA ASP A 91 13.38 22.15 -4.96
C ASP A 91 11.90 21.77 -4.75
N LYS A 92 10.97 22.31 -5.54
CA LYS A 92 9.55 21.90 -5.53
C LYS A 92 9.40 20.41 -5.90
N ALA A 93 10.10 19.93 -6.92
CA ALA A 93 10.08 18.53 -7.33
C ALA A 93 10.57 17.60 -6.21
N ASN A 94 11.66 17.98 -5.53
CA ASN A 94 12.23 17.22 -4.43
C ASN A 94 11.26 17.15 -3.24
N VAL A 95 10.60 18.25 -2.88
CA VAL A 95 9.59 18.27 -1.82
C VAL A 95 8.42 17.34 -2.15
N VAL A 96 7.89 17.41 -3.37
CA VAL A 96 6.80 16.52 -3.82
C VAL A 96 7.22 15.05 -3.71
N MET A 97 8.43 14.71 -4.15
CA MET A 97 8.95 13.35 -4.05
C MET A 97 9.10 12.88 -2.59
N MET A 98 9.63 13.73 -1.71
CA MET A 98 9.77 13.42 -0.28
C MET A 98 8.41 13.15 0.38
N LEU A 99 7.38 13.93 0.04
CA LEU A 99 6.04 13.73 0.57
C LEU A 99 5.44 12.41 0.11
N MET A 100 5.58 12.08 -1.18
CA MET A 100 5.11 10.79 -1.72
C MET A 100 5.81 9.61 -1.05
N MET A 101 7.13 9.68 -0.90
CA MET A 101 7.91 8.62 -0.23
C MET A 101 7.52 8.47 1.25
N ARG A 102 7.24 9.59 1.93
CA ARG A 102 6.78 9.58 3.31
C ARG A 102 5.42 8.88 3.44
N GLU A 103 4.46 9.25 2.59
CA GLU A 103 3.14 8.65 2.58
C GLU A 103 3.20 7.13 2.29
N GLU A 104 4.03 6.72 1.33
CA GLU A 104 4.24 5.30 1.03
C GLU A 104 4.83 4.54 2.23
N ASN A 105 5.81 5.14 2.92
CA ASN A 105 6.41 4.55 4.12
C ASN A 105 5.40 4.42 5.27
N GLU A 106 4.55 5.43 5.47
CA GLU A 106 3.47 5.40 6.48
C GLU A 106 2.47 4.28 6.17
N ARG A 107 2.02 4.16 4.91
CA ARG A 107 1.16 3.05 4.46
C ARG A 107 1.78 1.68 4.70
N LYS A 108 3.08 1.51 4.39
CA LYS A 108 3.80 0.25 4.62
C LYS A 108 3.91 -0.07 6.12
N ALA A 109 4.16 0.94 6.95
CA ALA A 109 4.23 0.77 8.40
C ALA A 109 2.88 0.35 8.98
N GLU A 110 1.78 0.95 8.52
CA GLU A 110 0.42 0.57 8.93
C GLU A 110 0.07 -0.86 8.51
N ALA A 111 0.40 -1.26 7.28
CA ALA A 111 0.19 -2.63 6.82
C ALA A 111 0.90 -3.66 7.71
N ARG A 112 2.15 -3.37 8.10
CA ARG A 112 2.91 -4.22 9.05
C ARG A 112 2.24 -4.30 10.42
N ARG A 113 1.76 -3.17 10.97
CA ARG A 113 1.04 -3.14 12.25
C ARG A 113 -0.25 -3.97 12.19
N MET A 114 -0.99 -3.87 11.09
CA MET A 114 -2.22 -4.62 10.89
C MET A 114 -1.95 -6.12 10.78
N GLU A 115 -0.90 -6.50 10.04
CA GLU A 115 -0.47 -7.89 9.92
C GLU A 115 -0.05 -8.47 11.28
N GLU A 116 0.77 -7.76 12.06
CA GLU A 116 1.16 -8.19 13.40
C GLU A 116 -0.04 -8.30 14.35
N ALA A 117 -0.96 -7.33 14.31
CA ALA A 117 -2.19 -7.38 15.10
C ALA A 117 -3.06 -8.58 14.73
N GLN A 118 -3.16 -8.89 13.43
CA GLN A 118 -3.88 -10.06 12.96
C GLN A 118 -3.21 -11.35 13.45
N ARG A 119 -1.89 -11.47 13.30
CA ARG A 119 -1.14 -12.64 13.81
C ARG A 119 -1.36 -12.86 15.30
N ARG A 120 -1.37 -11.80 16.11
CA ARG A 120 -1.67 -11.89 17.55
C ARG A 120 -3.08 -12.40 17.81
N ARG A 121 -4.07 -11.95 17.03
CA ARG A 121 -5.45 -12.43 17.14
C ARG A 121 -5.55 -13.91 16.76
N ASP A 122 -4.91 -14.29 15.67
CA ASP A 122 -4.92 -15.68 15.19
C ASP A 122 -4.22 -16.61 16.20
N GLU A 123 -3.14 -16.17 16.84
CA GLU A 123 -2.46 -16.91 17.90
C GLU A 123 -3.35 -17.09 19.14
N LEU A 124 -4.06 -16.04 19.56
CA LEU A 124 -5.03 -16.13 20.66
C LEU A 124 -6.17 -17.09 20.32
N ALA A 125 -6.73 -16.98 19.11
CA ALA A 125 -7.78 -17.85 18.63
C ALA A 125 -7.31 -19.31 18.55
N ALA A 126 -6.08 -19.56 18.09
CA ALA A 126 -5.50 -20.90 18.05
C ALA A 126 -5.31 -21.49 19.46
N ARG A 127 -4.88 -20.67 20.43
CA ARG A 127 -4.75 -21.10 21.82
C ARG A 127 -6.10 -21.44 22.44
N GLU A 128 -7.11 -20.61 22.20
CA GLU A 128 -8.47 -20.85 22.67
C GLU A 128 -9.06 -22.12 22.03
N ALA A 129 -8.89 -22.30 20.73
CA ALA A 129 -9.33 -23.50 20.02
C ALA A 129 -8.69 -24.78 20.59
N ARG A 130 -7.39 -24.74 20.91
CA ARG A 130 -6.69 -25.88 21.57
C ARG A 130 -7.28 -26.16 22.95
N TYR A 131 -7.49 -25.13 23.77
CA TYR A 131 -8.08 -25.30 25.09
C TYR A 131 -9.48 -25.93 25.00
N LEU A 132 -10.30 -25.47 24.06
CA LEU A 132 -11.64 -26.02 23.85
C LEU A 132 -11.61 -27.46 23.33
N ALA A 133 -10.68 -27.79 22.43
CA ALA A 133 -10.49 -29.15 21.95
C ALA A 133 -10.05 -30.09 23.09
N ASP A 134 -9.04 -29.72 23.87
CA ASP A 134 -8.56 -30.51 25.01
C ASP A 134 -9.68 -30.73 26.04
N LYS A 135 -10.48 -29.69 26.30
CA LYS A 135 -11.65 -29.78 27.18
C LYS A 135 -12.71 -30.72 26.63
N ALA A 136 -13.00 -30.65 25.33
CA ALA A 136 -13.96 -31.53 24.68
C ALA A 136 -13.47 -32.99 24.70
N GLU A 137 -12.19 -33.23 24.42
CA GLU A 137 -11.58 -34.55 24.51
C GLU A 137 -11.67 -35.14 25.92
N ALA A 138 -11.38 -34.35 26.96
CA ALA A 138 -11.49 -34.83 28.34
C ALA A 138 -12.93 -35.22 28.70
N VAL A 139 -13.91 -34.45 28.24
CA VAL A 139 -15.34 -34.77 28.44
C VAL A 139 -15.71 -36.05 27.72
N GLU A 140 -15.27 -36.24 26.48
CA GLU A 140 -15.56 -37.45 25.71
C GLU A 140 -14.86 -38.69 26.30
N ARG A 141 -13.61 -38.56 26.77
CA ARG A 141 -12.92 -39.64 27.49
C ARG A 141 -13.68 -40.05 28.75
N TRP A 142 -14.13 -39.09 29.55
CA TRP A 142 -14.91 -39.38 30.75
C TRP A 142 -16.24 -40.08 30.42
N ARG A 143 -16.90 -39.68 29.32
CA ARG A 143 -18.12 -40.37 28.83
C ARG A 143 -17.83 -41.80 28.42
N GLN A 144 -16.75 -42.04 27.68
CA GLN A 144 -16.34 -43.38 27.26
C GLN A 144 -16.00 -44.26 28.46
N GLU A 145 -15.19 -43.78 29.40
CA GLU A 145 -14.83 -44.49 30.62
C GLU A 145 -16.07 -44.88 31.44
N LYS A 146 -17.03 -43.95 31.56
CA LYS A 146 -18.29 -44.22 32.24
C LYS A 146 -19.06 -45.36 31.57
N VAL A 147 -19.21 -45.33 30.25
CA VAL A 147 -19.88 -46.40 29.48
C VAL A 147 -19.13 -47.72 29.63
N GLU A 148 -17.80 -47.72 29.55
CA GLU A 148 -17.00 -48.92 29.73
C GLU A 148 -17.16 -49.55 31.11
N ILE A 149 -17.19 -48.74 32.17
CA ILE A 149 -17.40 -49.22 33.54
C ILE A 149 -18.78 -49.86 33.67
N GLU A 150 -19.83 -49.22 33.14
CA GLU A 150 -21.19 -49.75 33.16
C GLU A 150 -21.30 -51.07 32.38
N GLU A 151 -20.67 -51.18 31.21
CA GLU A 151 -20.64 -52.39 30.40
C GLU A 151 -19.82 -53.52 31.05
N ARG A 152 -18.71 -53.22 31.72
CA ARG A 152 -17.97 -54.21 32.52
C ARG A 152 -18.85 -54.75 33.66
N ALA A 153 -19.49 -53.86 34.41
CA ALA A 153 -20.38 -54.26 35.50
C ALA A 153 -21.58 -55.08 35.01
N ARG A 154 -22.08 -54.81 33.79
CA ARG A 154 -23.13 -55.61 33.16
C ARG A 154 -22.63 -57.02 32.80
N ARG A 155 -21.45 -57.13 32.16
CA ARG A 155 -20.83 -58.43 31.82
C ARG A 155 -20.60 -59.29 33.07
N ASP A 156 -20.03 -58.71 34.13
CA ASP A 156 -19.78 -59.43 35.39
C ASP A 156 -21.08 -59.98 36.00
N LYS A 157 -22.18 -59.21 35.94
CA LYS A 157 -23.50 -59.64 36.39
C LYS A 157 -24.06 -60.78 35.54
N GLU A 158 -23.93 -60.69 34.21
CA GLU A 158 -24.35 -61.75 33.29
C GLU A 158 -23.54 -63.05 33.51
N GLU A 159 -22.23 -62.96 33.68
CA GLU A 159 -21.36 -64.10 33.99
C GLU A 159 -21.66 -64.73 35.36
N ALA A 160 -21.92 -63.92 36.40
CA ALA A 160 -22.32 -64.44 37.72
C ALA A 160 -23.67 -65.19 37.64
N ARG A 161 -24.62 -64.66 36.85
CA ARG A 161 -25.91 -65.34 36.59
C ARG A 161 -25.69 -66.65 35.84
N ALA A 162 -24.87 -66.66 34.79
CA ALA A 162 -24.56 -67.85 34.01
C ALA A 162 -23.90 -68.94 34.87
N ARG A 163 -22.89 -68.58 35.68
CA ARG A 163 -22.25 -69.51 36.63
C ARG A 163 -23.24 -70.10 37.64
N THR A 164 -24.16 -69.29 38.14
CA THR A 164 -25.21 -69.77 39.06
C THR A 164 -26.15 -70.75 38.38
N GLN A 165 -26.58 -70.44 37.15
CA GLN A 165 -27.42 -71.33 36.34
C GLN A 165 -26.70 -72.66 36.06
N GLU A 166 -25.41 -72.63 35.72
CA GLU A 166 -24.59 -73.82 35.48
C GLU A 166 -24.48 -74.70 36.75
N LEU A 167 -24.19 -74.10 37.91
CA LEU A 167 -24.15 -74.82 39.18
C LEU A 167 -25.49 -75.50 39.52
N LEU A 168 -26.60 -74.80 39.30
CA LEU A 168 -27.94 -75.36 39.53
C LEU A 168 -28.23 -76.55 38.61
N LEU A 169 -27.80 -76.49 37.34
CA LEU A 169 -27.93 -77.62 36.41
C LEU A 169 -27.12 -78.84 36.86
N LEU A 170 -25.88 -78.63 37.32
CA LEU A 170 -25.03 -79.71 37.84
C LEU A 170 -25.62 -80.35 39.10
N ILE A 171 -26.11 -79.55 40.05
CA ILE A 171 -26.79 -80.06 41.25
C ILE A 171 -28.04 -80.86 40.84
N GLY A 172 -28.86 -80.33 39.94
CA GLY A 172 -30.06 -81.01 39.44
C GLY A 172 -29.75 -82.34 38.74
N ALA A 173 -28.64 -82.44 38.01
CA ALA A 173 -28.21 -83.69 37.38
C ALA A 173 -27.74 -84.75 38.39
N LEU A 174 -27.23 -84.33 39.54
CA LEU A 174 -26.84 -85.23 40.64
C LEU A 174 -28.04 -85.70 41.46
N THR A 175 -29.07 -84.86 41.63
CA THR A 175 -30.27 -85.19 42.42
C THR A 175 -31.35 -85.96 41.65
N ASN A 176 -31.27 -86.03 40.32
CA ASN A 176 -32.22 -86.75 39.47
C ASN A 176 -31.73 -88.15 39.04
N LYS A 177 -30.65 -88.66 39.65
CA LYS A 177 -30.21 -90.06 39.52
C LYS A 177 -30.76 -90.87 40.70
N ASP A 178 -32.05 -91.16 40.65
CA ASP A 178 -32.73 -92.25 41.36
C ASP A 178 -33.89 -92.76 40.48
#